data_AF-A0A1I2A770-F1
#
_entry.id   AF-A0A1I2A770-F1
#
_cell.length_a   1.000
_cell.length_b   1.000
_cell.length_c   1.000
_cell.angle_alpha   90.00
_cell.angle_beta   90.00
_cell.angle_gamma   90.00
#
_symmetry.space_group_name_H-M   'P 1'
#
loop_
_entity.id
_entity.type
_entity.pdbx_description
1 polymer ?
#
loop_
_entity_poly.entity_id
_entity_poly.type
_entity_poly.pdbx_seq_one_letter_code
_entity_poly.pdbx_strand_id
1 'polypeptide(L)'
;MSTAEDVGSLLRAAREDAGLSLTRMAQLTHYSKPYLGLVETGRRPATVDIVVAYERELGPIGDDMLKRRDITHPRVMKLDRPTLTELARSIDSGDPGSLANTPSSRNVDFFLAAKLNQSGADHLREWARAGSSVTLRTNAIAVLSKMAHPEDTGLIIDVLERDEKVRYLSLASEVSKLAQHEWEVCLTVAKDPTKAPEPRKLAKALGKEVMLEKDAESRWCGAHLLTGLVPVLGR
;
A
#
# COMPACT_ATOMS: atom_id res chain seq x y z
N MET A 1 28.10 -5.38 14.72
CA MET A 1 28.29 -4.62 13.46
C MET A 1 27.63 -5.43 12.36
N SER A 2 26.43 -5.06 11.91
CA SER A 2 25.70 -5.75 10.84
C SER A 2 25.37 -4.74 9.75
N THR A 3 26.18 -4.80 8.68
CA THR A 3 25.88 -4.59 7.26
C THR A 3 24.67 -3.73 6.90
N ALA A 4 24.93 -2.49 6.47
CA ALA A 4 24.07 -1.83 5.50
C ALA A 4 24.08 -2.70 4.23
N GLU A 5 22.96 -3.33 3.89
CA GLU A 5 22.78 -3.95 2.58
C GLU A 5 23.07 -2.89 1.50
N ASP A 6 23.87 -3.26 0.51
CA ASP A 6 24.18 -2.38 -0.62
C ASP A 6 22.88 -2.12 -1.40
N VAL A 7 22.41 -0.87 -1.42
CA VAL A 7 21.19 -0.46 -2.14
C VAL A 7 21.21 -0.97 -3.58
N GLY A 8 22.38 -1.06 -4.21
CA GLY A 8 22.53 -1.65 -5.55
C GLY A 8 22.06 -3.11 -5.64
N SER A 9 22.35 -3.94 -4.64
CA SER A 9 21.93 -5.35 -4.64
C SER A 9 20.42 -5.50 -4.43
N LEU A 10 19.81 -4.60 -3.66
CA LEU A 10 18.35 -4.54 -3.48
C LEU A 10 17.64 -4.16 -4.78
N LEU A 11 18.14 -3.14 -5.50
CA LEU A 11 17.63 -2.76 -6.81
C LEU A 11 17.73 -3.93 -7.81
N ARG A 12 18.85 -4.65 -7.77
CA ARG A 12 19.07 -5.85 -8.59
C ARG A 12 18.05 -6.95 -8.29
N ALA A 13 17.88 -7.29 -7.02
CA ALA A 13 16.94 -8.32 -6.58
C ALA A 13 15.51 -7.97 -7.00
N ALA A 14 15.08 -6.73 -6.77
CA ALA A 14 13.75 -6.28 -7.17
C ALA A 14 13.52 -6.33 -8.69
N ARG A 15 14.54 -5.99 -9.49
CA ARG A 15 14.50 -6.11 -10.96
C ARG A 15 14.42 -7.57 -11.41
N GLU A 16 15.25 -8.45 -10.84
CA GLU A 16 15.26 -9.88 -11.16
C GLU A 16 13.94 -10.55 -10.77
N ASP A 17 13.42 -10.23 -9.60
CA ASP A 17 12.09 -10.68 -9.16
C ASP A 17 10.98 -10.17 -10.08
N ALA A 18 11.17 -9.02 -10.73
CA ALA A 18 10.20 -8.46 -11.69
C ALA A 18 10.30 -9.14 -13.07
N GLY A 19 11.18 -10.13 -13.21
CA GLY A 19 11.45 -10.82 -14.47
C GLY A 19 12.07 -9.91 -15.53
N LEU A 20 12.60 -8.75 -15.14
CA LEU A 20 13.12 -7.77 -16.08
C LEU A 20 14.62 -7.97 -16.30
N SER A 21 15.00 -8.07 -17.58
CA SER A 21 16.41 -7.97 -17.94
C SER A 21 16.94 -6.55 -17.63
N LEU A 22 18.24 -6.44 -17.37
CA LEU A 22 18.90 -5.15 -17.20
C LEU A 22 18.74 -4.24 -18.44
N THR A 23 18.67 -4.84 -19.64
CA THR A 23 18.38 -4.10 -20.89
C THR A 23 16.98 -3.51 -20.87
N ARG A 24 15.97 -4.27 -20.42
CA ARG A 24 14.59 -3.78 -20.34
C ARG A 24 14.45 -2.70 -19.27
N MET A 25 15.11 -2.86 -18.13
CA MET A 25 15.10 -1.85 -17.07
C MET A 25 15.73 -0.52 -17.51
N ALA A 26 16.80 -0.58 -18.30
CA ALA A 26 17.42 0.60 -18.92
C ALA A 26 16.45 1.35 -19.84
N GLN A 27 15.63 0.63 -20.60
CA GLN A 27 14.60 1.26 -21.46
C GLN A 27 13.51 1.96 -20.66
N LEU A 28 13.02 1.33 -19.58
CA LEU A 28 11.94 1.85 -18.75
C LEU A 28 12.37 3.06 -17.92
N THR A 29 13.59 3.04 -17.39
CA THR A 29 14.11 4.12 -16.54
C THR A 29 14.84 5.22 -17.30
N HIS A 30 15.07 5.03 -18.60
CA HIS A 30 15.89 5.90 -19.45
C HIS A 30 17.36 6.05 -19.03
N TYR A 31 17.84 5.20 -18.14
CA TYR A 31 19.27 5.09 -17.82
C TYR A 31 19.98 4.14 -18.78
N SER A 32 21.29 4.31 -18.93
CA SER A 32 22.08 3.38 -19.74
C SER A 32 22.26 2.04 -19.01
N LYS A 33 22.16 0.94 -19.75
CA LYS A 33 22.41 -0.42 -19.23
C LYS A 33 23.77 -0.55 -18.51
N PRO A 34 24.89 0.01 -19.03
CA PRO A 34 26.17 -0.04 -18.31
C PRO A 34 26.13 0.71 -16.97
N TYR A 35 25.45 1.86 -16.90
CA TYR A 35 25.31 2.60 -15.65
C TYR A 35 24.50 1.84 -14.61
N LEU A 36 23.35 1.26 -15.00
CA LEU A 36 22.56 0.41 -14.10
C LEU A 36 23.36 -0.79 -13.60
N GLY A 37 24.13 -1.45 -14.48
CA GLY A 37 24.96 -2.58 -14.08
C GLY A 37 26.07 -2.21 -13.08
N LEU A 38 26.66 -1.02 -13.21
CA LEU A 38 27.63 -0.52 -12.23
C LEU A 38 26.97 -0.22 -10.88
N VAL A 39 25.75 0.29 -10.87
CA VAL A 39 24.99 0.54 -9.63
C VAL A 39 24.58 -0.76 -8.96
N GLU A 40 23.99 -1.70 -9.69
CA GLU A 40 23.50 -2.99 -9.17
C GLU A 40 24.60 -3.92 -8.64
N THR A 41 25.86 -3.63 -8.98
CA THR A 41 27.04 -4.38 -8.52
C THR A 41 27.87 -3.61 -7.48
N GLY A 42 27.38 -2.45 -7.01
CA GLY A 42 28.07 -1.61 -6.02
C GLY A 42 29.32 -0.90 -6.56
N ARG A 43 29.59 -0.96 -7.87
CA ARG A 43 30.70 -0.27 -8.53
C ARG A 43 30.45 1.24 -8.67
N ARG A 44 29.19 1.66 -8.60
CA ARG A 44 28.76 3.06 -8.46
C ARG A 44 27.69 3.15 -7.36
N PRO A 45 27.67 4.23 -6.57
CA PRO A 45 26.63 4.41 -5.57
C PRO A 45 25.26 4.58 -6.22
N ALA A 46 24.23 3.99 -5.61
CA ALA A 46 22.85 4.26 -5.98
C ALA A 46 22.47 5.68 -5.56
N THR A 47 22.06 6.51 -6.52
CA THR A 47 21.57 7.87 -6.24
C THR A 47 20.08 7.83 -5.89
N VAL A 48 19.57 8.86 -5.23
CA VAL A 48 18.12 8.96 -4.94
C VAL A 48 17.30 8.87 -6.23
N ASP A 49 17.74 9.53 -7.30
CA ASP A 49 17.04 9.52 -8.59
C ASP A 49 16.93 8.11 -9.20
N ILE A 50 17.97 7.27 -9.04
CA ILE A 50 17.94 5.91 -9.58
C ILE A 50 16.98 5.02 -8.78
N VAL A 51 16.90 5.21 -7.46
CA VAL A 51 15.96 4.51 -6.59
C VAL A 51 14.54 4.92 -6.98
N VAL A 52 14.25 6.21 -7.09
CA VAL A 52 12.93 6.72 -7.51
C VAL A 52 12.54 6.21 -8.90
N ALA A 53 13.47 6.20 -9.86
CA ALA A 53 13.21 5.65 -11.19
C ALA A 53 12.90 4.15 -11.13
N TYR A 54 13.62 3.40 -10.31
CA TYR A 54 13.35 1.98 -10.09
C TYR A 54 11.98 1.76 -9.43
N GLU A 55 11.66 2.55 -8.40
CA GLU A 55 10.38 2.48 -7.68
C GLU A 55 9.18 2.83 -8.56
N ARG A 56 9.35 3.76 -9.50
CA ARG A 56 8.30 4.11 -10.45
C ARG A 56 7.93 2.93 -11.36
N GLU A 57 8.92 2.15 -11.79
CA GLU A 57 8.71 1.06 -12.76
C GLU A 57 8.41 -0.28 -12.09
N LEU A 58 8.99 -0.53 -10.90
CA LEU A 58 8.91 -1.80 -10.20
C LEU A 58 7.95 -1.76 -9.00
N GLY A 59 7.50 -0.57 -8.63
CA GLY A 59 6.98 -0.30 -7.30
C GLY A 59 8.12 -0.12 -6.28
N PRO A 60 7.79 0.40 -5.09
CA PRO A 60 8.61 0.41 -3.88
C PRO A 60 9.78 -0.58 -3.77
N ILE A 61 11.02 -0.10 -3.57
CA ILE A 61 12.23 -0.95 -3.50
C ILE A 61 13.04 -0.64 -2.25
N GLY A 62 13.14 -1.61 -1.35
CA GLY A 62 13.92 -1.49 -0.12
C GLY A 62 13.19 -0.79 1.02
N ASP A 63 13.92 -0.59 2.11
CA ASP A 63 13.38 -0.64 3.47
C ASP A 63 12.62 0.60 3.96
N ASP A 64 12.37 1.63 3.14
CA ASP A 64 11.40 2.69 3.53
C ASP A 64 9.96 2.33 3.19
N MET A 65 9.78 1.40 2.26
CA MET A 65 8.52 0.73 2.00
C MET A 65 8.38 -0.60 2.75
N LEU A 66 9.49 -1.27 3.09
CA LEU A 66 9.49 -2.46 3.98
C LEU A 66 9.52 -2.11 5.49
N LYS A 67 9.86 -0.88 5.91
CA LYS A 67 9.64 -0.42 7.31
C LYS A 67 8.17 -0.27 7.66
N ARG A 68 7.28 -0.10 6.68
CA ARG A 68 5.84 -0.11 6.91
C ARG A 68 5.36 -1.53 6.85
N ARG A 69 5.23 -2.11 8.04
CA ARG A 69 4.79 -3.49 8.23
C ARG A 69 3.38 -3.67 7.67
N ASP A 70 3.14 -4.85 7.10
CA ASP A 70 1.80 -5.26 6.69
C ASP A 70 0.84 -5.27 7.89
N ILE A 71 -0.45 -5.27 7.59
CA ILE A 71 -1.47 -5.44 8.62
C ILE A 71 -1.30 -6.79 9.34
N THR A 72 -1.58 -6.78 10.63
CA THR A 72 -1.56 -7.95 11.52
C THR A 72 -2.79 -8.85 11.37
N HIS A 73 -3.61 -8.64 10.33
CA HIS A 73 -4.82 -9.42 10.09
C HIS A 73 -4.49 -10.92 9.86
N PRO A 74 -5.14 -11.86 10.57
CA PRO A 74 -4.75 -13.28 10.54
C PRO A 74 -4.94 -13.96 9.17
N ARG A 75 -5.85 -13.42 8.35
CA ARG A 75 -6.15 -13.91 7.00
C ARG A 75 -5.70 -12.97 5.89
N VAL A 76 -4.70 -12.11 6.15
CA VAL A 76 -4.15 -11.24 5.11
C VAL A 76 -3.67 -12.07 3.92
N MET A 77 -3.91 -11.57 2.72
CA MET A 77 -3.56 -12.22 1.47
C MET A 77 -2.04 -12.44 1.37
N LYS A 78 -1.64 -13.69 1.10
CA LYS A 78 -0.25 -14.08 0.86
C LYS A 78 -0.17 -14.77 -0.49
N LEU A 79 0.09 -13.99 -1.54
CA LEU A 79 0.22 -14.49 -2.91
C LEU A 79 1.64 -14.24 -3.42
N ASP A 80 2.14 -15.18 -4.22
CA ASP A 80 3.36 -14.98 -4.99
C ASP A 80 3.09 -14.07 -6.21
N ARG A 81 4.16 -13.60 -6.86
CA ARG A 81 4.06 -12.70 -8.01
C ARG A 81 3.29 -13.29 -9.20
N PRO A 82 3.49 -14.57 -9.59
CA PRO A 82 2.69 -15.18 -10.64
C PRO A 82 1.19 -15.14 -10.33
N THR A 83 0.80 -15.49 -9.10
CA THR A 83 -0.61 -15.48 -8.69
C THR A 83 -1.17 -14.06 -8.61
N LEU A 84 -0.38 -13.08 -8.18
CA LEU A 84 -0.79 -11.66 -8.23
C LEU A 84 -0.97 -11.14 -9.66
N THR A 85 -0.15 -11.61 -10.60
CA THR A 85 -0.29 -11.24 -12.01
C THR A 85 -1.56 -11.85 -12.62
N GLU A 86 -1.90 -13.09 -12.23
CA GLU A 86 -3.18 -13.69 -12.59
C GLU A 86 -4.36 -12.93 -11.99
N LEU A 87 -4.27 -12.55 -10.70
CA LEU A 87 -5.29 -11.76 -10.04
C LEU A 87 -5.51 -10.41 -10.74
N ALA A 88 -4.44 -9.72 -11.15
CA ALA A 88 -4.58 -8.48 -11.90
C ALA A 88 -5.34 -8.70 -13.22
N ARG A 89 -5.04 -9.77 -13.96
CA ARG A 89 -5.76 -10.13 -15.21
C ARG A 89 -7.23 -10.48 -14.95
N SER A 90 -7.50 -11.20 -13.86
CA SER A 90 -8.86 -11.51 -13.40
C SER A 90 -9.66 -10.23 -13.14
N ILE A 91 -9.09 -9.28 -12.39
CA ILE A 91 -9.72 -7.99 -12.08
C ILE A 91 -9.95 -7.17 -13.35
N ASP A 92 -8.98 -7.12 -14.26
CA ASP A 92 -9.13 -6.46 -15.56
C ASP A 92 -10.29 -7.06 -16.38
N SER A 93 -10.59 -8.35 -16.20
CA SER A 93 -11.72 -9.05 -16.84
C SER A 93 -13.05 -8.99 -16.06
N GLY A 94 -13.08 -8.33 -14.90
CA GLY A 94 -14.29 -8.15 -14.10
C GLY A 94 -14.55 -9.23 -13.06
N ASP A 95 -13.56 -10.10 -12.78
CA ASP A 95 -13.63 -11.07 -11.68
C ASP A 95 -12.72 -10.63 -10.52
N PRO A 96 -13.28 -10.29 -9.33
CA PRO A 96 -12.49 -9.86 -8.18
C PRO A 96 -11.60 -10.96 -7.59
N GLY A 97 -11.83 -12.25 -7.89
CA GLY A 97 -11.03 -13.36 -7.39
C GLY A 97 -10.84 -13.33 -5.86
N SER A 98 -9.59 -13.47 -5.41
CA SER A 98 -9.26 -13.46 -3.97
C SER A 98 -9.52 -12.11 -3.29
N LEU A 99 -9.55 -11.00 -4.06
CA LEU A 99 -9.85 -9.65 -3.57
C LEU A 99 -11.27 -9.57 -3.01
N ALA A 100 -12.17 -10.46 -3.44
CA ALA A 100 -13.56 -10.48 -3.01
C ALA A 100 -13.73 -10.73 -1.51
N ASN A 101 -12.87 -11.54 -0.88
CA ASN A 101 -13.11 -12.05 0.47
C ASN A 101 -11.86 -12.13 1.35
N THR A 102 -10.67 -11.84 0.80
CA THR A 102 -9.41 -11.92 1.53
C THR A 102 -8.82 -10.52 1.65
N PRO A 103 -8.59 -9.99 2.87
CA PRO A 103 -7.98 -8.67 3.04
C PRO A 103 -6.65 -8.59 2.31
N SER A 104 -6.47 -7.57 1.47
CA SER A 104 -5.21 -7.34 0.80
C SER A 104 -4.17 -6.78 1.78
N SER A 105 -2.90 -7.05 1.48
CA SER A 105 -1.78 -6.42 2.15
C SER A 105 -1.37 -5.17 1.39
N ARG A 106 -0.57 -4.29 2.02
CA ARG A 106 -0.08 -3.08 1.34
C ARG A 106 0.69 -3.44 0.07
N ASN A 107 1.49 -4.51 0.13
CA ASN A 107 2.25 -4.99 -1.02
C ASN A 107 1.35 -5.46 -2.17
N VAL A 108 0.24 -6.12 -1.84
CA VAL A 108 -0.78 -6.50 -2.83
C VAL A 108 -1.41 -5.26 -3.45
N ASP A 109 -1.78 -4.26 -2.63
CA ASP A 109 -2.43 -3.05 -3.13
C ASP A 109 -1.55 -2.28 -4.12
N PHE A 110 -0.27 -2.07 -3.79
CA PHE A 110 0.68 -1.42 -4.69
C PHE A 110 0.94 -2.22 -5.95
N PHE A 111 1.05 -3.55 -5.84
CA PHE A 111 1.23 -4.40 -7.00
C PHE A 111 0.04 -4.27 -7.95
N LEU A 112 -1.19 -4.35 -7.43
CA LEU A 112 -2.40 -4.22 -8.24
C LEU A 112 -2.51 -2.81 -8.84
N ALA A 113 -2.27 -1.77 -8.05
CA ALA A 113 -2.29 -0.38 -8.54
C ALA A 113 -1.32 -0.15 -9.71
N ALA A 114 -0.16 -0.81 -9.71
CA ALA A 114 0.82 -0.71 -10.79
C ALA A 114 0.54 -1.61 -12.01
N LYS A 115 -0.37 -2.60 -11.89
CA LYS A 115 -0.59 -3.62 -12.94
C LYS A 115 -1.93 -3.55 -13.63
N LEU A 116 -2.97 -3.06 -12.96
CA LEU A 116 -4.30 -3.00 -13.52
C LEU A 116 -4.36 -1.99 -14.66
N ASN A 117 -5.19 -2.30 -15.66
CA ASN A 117 -5.48 -1.40 -16.76
C ASN A 117 -6.70 -0.51 -16.43
N GLN A 118 -7.15 0.30 -17.41
CA GLN A 118 -8.30 1.19 -17.22
C GLN A 118 -9.59 0.43 -16.84
N SER A 119 -9.88 -0.69 -17.49
CA SER A 119 -11.04 -1.53 -17.14
C SER A 119 -10.93 -2.08 -15.72
N GLY A 120 -9.73 -2.50 -15.30
CA GLY A 120 -9.47 -2.91 -13.93
C GLY A 120 -9.76 -1.79 -12.92
N ALA A 121 -9.29 -0.57 -13.19
CA ALA A 121 -9.61 0.60 -12.37
C ALA A 121 -11.12 0.89 -12.33
N ASP A 122 -11.82 0.77 -13.45
CA ASP A 122 -13.27 0.97 -13.53
C ASP A 122 -14.04 -0.07 -12.71
N HIS A 123 -13.65 -1.35 -12.76
CA HIS A 123 -14.21 -2.38 -11.91
C HIS A 123 -13.96 -2.11 -10.41
N LEU A 124 -12.75 -1.66 -10.03
CA LEU A 124 -12.48 -1.27 -8.65
C LEU A 124 -13.39 -0.12 -8.19
N ARG A 125 -13.66 0.87 -9.06
CA ARG A 125 -14.58 1.98 -8.75
C ARG A 125 -16.01 1.48 -8.54
N GLU A 126 -16.47 0.53 -9.35
CA GLU A 126 -17.78 -0.10 -9.18
C GLU A 126 -17.85 -0.90 -7.88
N TRP A 127 -16.83 -1.72 -7.61
CA TRP A 127 -16.77 -2.52 -6.40
C TRP A 127 -16.60 -1.69 -5.14
N ALA A 128 -15.87 -0.57 -5.17
CA ALA A 128 -15.81 0.35 -4.03
C ALA A 128 -17.20 0.85 -3.62
N ARG A 129 -18.11 1.07 -4.60
CA ARG A 129 -19.49 1.52 -4.34
C ARG A 129 -20.43 0.40 -3.93
N ALA A 130 -20.35 -0.74 -4.62
CA ALA A 130 -21.41 -1.75 -4.60
C ALA A 130 -20.89 -3.20 -4.57
N GLY A 131 -19.62 -3.41 -4.25
CA GLY A 131 -19.03 -4.74 -4.12
C GLY A 131 -19.80 -5.62 -3.15
N SER A 132 -19.92 -6.90 -3.49
CA SER A 132 -20.79 -7.87 -2.81
C SER A 132 -20.40 -8.15 -1.35
N SER A 133 -19.16 -7.90 -0.97
CA SER A 133 -18.66 -8.05 0.40
C SER A 133 -18.02 -6.74 0.89
N VAL A 134 -18.02 -6.53 2.20
CA VAL A 134 -17.31 -5.38 2.80
C VAL A 134 -15.81 -5.45 2.50
N THR A 135 -15.22 -6.65 2.54
CA THR A 135 -13.79 -6.87 2.23
C THR A 135 -13.45 -6.43 0.81
N LEU A 136 -14.31 -6.75 -0.17
CA LEU A 136 -14.09 -6.33 -1.55
C LEU A 136 -14.11 -4.80 -1.67
N ARG A 137 -15.08 -4.14 -1.03
CA ARG A 137 -15.16 -2.67 -1.05
C ARG A 137 -13.95 -2.03 -0.39
N THR A 138 -13.52 -2.54 0.76
CA THR A 138 -12.32 -2.08 1.48
C THR A 138 -11.03 -2.30 0.67
N ASN A 139 -10.86 -3.49 0.08
CA ASN A 139 -9.70 -3.77 -0.77
C ASN A 139 -9.70 -2.88 -2.02
N ALA A 140 -10.87 -2.64 -2.63
CA ALA A 140 -10.98 -1.81 -3.82
C ALA A 140 -10.56 -0.35 -3.55
N ILE A 141 -11.02 0.25 -2.44
CA ILE A 141 -10.58 1.61 -2.07
C ILE A 141 -9.09 1.64 -1.73
N ALA A 142 -8.53 0.59 -1.13
CA ALA A 142 -7.11 0.52 -0.80
C ALA A 142 -6.25 0.55 -2.07
N VAL A 143 -6.61 -0.24 -3.08
CA VAL A 143 -5.93 -0.26 -4.40
C VAL A 143 -6.11 1.07 -5.13
N LEU A 144 -7.34 1.61 -5.22
CA LEU A 144 -7.59 2.92 -5.85
C LEU A 144 -6.78 4.04 -5.19
N SER A 145 -6.66 4.01 -3.86
CA SER A 145 -5.84 4.97 -3.13
C SER A 145 -4.38 4.91 -3.55
N LYS A 146 -3.84 3.74 -3.91
CA LYS A 146 -2.44 3.59 -4.36
C LYS A 146 -2.23 3.89 -5.84
N MET A 147 -3.28 3.78 -6.67
CA MET A 147 -3.25 4.29 -8.04
C MET A 147 -3.07 5.81 -8.07
N ALA A 148 -3.58 6.50 -7.03
CA ALA A 148 -3.42 7.93 -6.82
C ALA A 148 -3.93 8.80 -7.99
N HIS A 149 -4.96 8.32 -8.69
CA HIS A 149 -5.64 9.09 -9.71
C HIS A 149 -6.51 10.18 -9.05
N PRO A 150 -6.42 11.45 -9.49
CA PRO A 150 -7.17 12.55 -8.87
C PRO A 150 -8.68 12.34 -8.84
N GLU A 151 -9.25 11.73 -9.89
CA GLU A 151 -10.69 11.48 -10.01
C GLU A 151 -11.25 10.52 -8.95
N ASP A 152 -10.40 9.68 -8.34
CA ASP A 152 -10.82 8.67 -7.36
C ASP A 152 -10.92 9.22 -5.94
N THR A 153 -10.34 10.39 -5.67
CA THR A 153 -10.30 10.97 -4.31
C THR A 153 -11.71 11.21 -3.76
N GLY A 154 -12.61 11.77 -4.57
CA GLY A 154 -13.98 12.03 -4.16
C GLY A 154 -14.75 10.75 -3.86
N LEU A 155 -14.56 9.71 -4.68
CA LEU A 155 -15.17 8.40 -4.47
C LEU A 155 -14.70 7.75 -3.16
N ILE A 156 -13.39 7.74 -2.92
CA ILE A 156 -12.80 7.12 -1.71
C ILE A 156 -13.35 7.79 -0.45
N ILE A 157 -13.39 9.13 -0.43
CA ILE A 157 -13.93 9.89 0.71
C ILE A 157 -15.42 9.59 0.89
N ASP A 158 -16.23 9.64 -0.17
CA ASP A 158 -17.67 9.35 -0.10
C ASP A 158 -17.96 7.95 0.47
N VAL A 159 -17.17 6.93 0.08
CA VAL A 159 -17.31 5.57 0.61
C VAL A 159 -16.96 5.53 2.10
N LEU A 160 -15.85 6.14 2.51
CA LEU A 160 -15.42 6.17 3.92
C LEU A 160 -16.40 6.94 4.81
N GLU A 161 -17.09 7.96 4.28
CA GLU A 161 -18.09 8.71 5.03
C GLU A 161 -19.42 7.95 5.17
N ARG A 162 -19.85 7.23 4.13
CA ARG A 162 -21.20 6.63 4.08
C ARG A 162 -21.26 5.16 4.48
N ASP A 163 -20.22 4.37 4.21
CA ASP A 163 -20.19 2.95 4.55
C ASP A 163 -19.42 2.73 5.86
N GLU A 164 -20.16 2.64 6.96
CA GLU A 164 -19.60 2.44 8.30
C GLU A 164 -18.75 1.16 8.40
N LYS A 165 -19.11 0.08 7.69
CA LYS A 165 -18.38 -1.18 7.75
C LYS A 165 -17.05 -1.07 7.03
N VAL A 166 -17.02 -0.42 5.87
CA VAL A 166 -15.78 -0.15 5.12
C VAL A 166 -14.89 0.78 5.92
N ARG A 167 -15.44 1.88 6.44
CA ARG A 167 -14.72 2.81 7.33
C ARG A 167 -14.07 2.08 8.49
N TYR A 168 -14.83 1.24 9.19
CA TYR A 168 -14.34 0.50 10.34
C TYR A 168 -13.13 -0.38 10.00
N LEU A 169 -13.18 -1.12 8.88
CA LEU A 169 -12.07 -1.96 8.44
C LEU A 169 -10.86 -1.14 7.97
N SER A 170 -11.06 -0.04 7.24
CA SER A 170 -9.97 0.85 6.81
C SER A 170 -9.26 1.49 8.01
N LEU A 171 -10.01 1.95 9.02
CA LEU A 171 -9.44 2.47 10.27
C LEU A 171 -8.64 1.40 11.02
N ALA A 172 -9.16 0.17 11.11
CA ALA A 172 -8.45 -0.93 11.76
C ALA A 172 -7.16 -1.31 11.02
N SER A 173 -7.19 -1.34 9.69
CA SER A 173 -6.00 -1.53 8.84
C SER A 173 -4.97 -0.42 9.04
N GLU A 174 -5.41 0.84 9.16
CA GLU A 174 -4.56 1.99 9.44
C GLU A 174 -3.85 1.86 10.81
N VAL A 175 -4.61 1.54 11.87
CA VAL A 175 -4.02 1.30 13.20
C VAL A 175 -3.06 0.11 13.14
N SER A 176 -3.45 -0.97 12.47
CA SER A 176 -2.67 -2.19 12.38
C SER A 176 -1.30 -1.95 11.74
N LYS A 177 -1.25 -1.31 10.57
CA LYS A 177 0.03 -1.04 9.88
C LYS A 177 0.94 -0.07 10.65
N LEU A 178 0.39 0.85 11.45
CA LEU A 178 1.17 1.85 12.19
C LEU A 178 1.60 1.41 13.59
N ALA A 179 0.73 0.69 14.31
CA ALA A 179 0.93 0.34 15.72
C ALA A 179 1.34 -1.12 15.93
N GLN A 180 1.00 -2.00 14.97
CA GLN A 180 1.43 -3.40 14.97
C GLN A 180 1.02 -4.17 16.22
N HIS A 181 -0.18 -3.84 16.72
CA HIS A 181 -0.85 -4.61 17.75
C HIS A 181 -1.60 -5.78 17.13
N GLU A 182 -2.03 -6.73 17.97
CA GLU A 182 -2.96 -7.78 17.59
C GLU A 182 -4.19 -7.19 16.90
N TRP A 183 -4.74 -7.92 15.92
CA TRP A 183 -5.85 -7.42 15.11
C TRP A 183 -7.07 -6.99 15.94
N GLU A 184 -7.40 -7.72 17.00
CA GLU A 184 -8.49 -7.38 17.92
C GLU A 184 -8.28 -6.05 18.66
N VAL A 185 -7.03 -5.70 18.98
CA VAL A 185 -6.69 -4.39 19.56
C VAL A 185 -6.90 -3.31 18.50
N CYS A 186 -6.49 -3.56 17.26
CA CYS A 186 -6.68 -2.61 16.16
C CYS A 186 -8.17 -2.34 15.89
N LEU A 187 -9.00 -3.38 15.92
CA LEU A 187 -10.46 -3.29 15.85
C LEU A 187 -11.04 -2.45 17.00
N THR A 188 -10.57 -2.68 18.23
CA THR A 188 -10.99 -1.91 19.41
C THR A 188 -10.67 -0.42 19.26
N VAL A 189 -9.46 -0.09 18.79
CA VAL A 189 -9.03 1.30 18.56
C VAL A 189 -9.77 1.94 17.39
N ALA A 190 -10.05 1.19 16.32
CA ALA A 190 -10.83 1.69 15.19
C ALA A 190 -12.27 2.07 15.60
N LYS A 191 -12.85 1.34 16.57
CA LYS A 191 -14.16 1.64 17.13
C LYS A 191 -14.13 2.80 18.12
N ASP A 192 -13.10 2.84 18.96
CA ASP A 192 -12.90 3.89 19.97
C ASP A 192 -11.41 4.24 20.07
N PRO A 193 -10.95 5.30 19.38
CA PRO A 193 -9.54 5.68 19.36
C PRO A 193 -8.97 5.99 20.75
N THR A 194 -9.83 6.32 21.74
CA THR A 194 -9.39 6.57 23.11
C THR A 194 -8.83 5.33 23.81
N LYS A 195 -9.06 4.13 23.25
CA LYS A 195 -8.54 2.85 23.74
C LYS A 195 -7.15 2.49 23.20
N ALA A 196 -6.51 3.37 22.43
CA ALA A 196 -5.15 3.12 21.93
C ALA A 196 -4.17 2.86 23.09
N PRO A 197 -3.39 1.75 23.08
CA PRO A 197 -2.42 1.45 24.13
C PRO A 197 -1.30 2.51 24.25
N GLU A 198 -0.85 3.04 23.11
CA GLU A 198 0.20 4.07 23.02
C GLU A 198 -0.31 5.29 22.24
N PRO A 199 -1.26 6.09 22.78
CA PRO A 199 -2.02 7.07 22.00
C PRO A 199 -1.14 8.17 21.39
N ARG A 200 -0.11 8.63 22.11
CA ARG A 200 0.85 9.64 21.61
C ARG A 200 1.71 9.12 20.46
N LYS A 201 2.12 7.85 20.53
CA LYS A 201 2.93 7.20 19.48
C LYS A 201 2.09 6.99 18.23
N LEU A 202 0.87 6.51 18.39
CA LEU A 202 -0.09 6.37 17.29
C LEU A 202 -0.41 7.73 16.65
N ALA A 203 -0.68 8.76 17.44
CA ALA A 203 -0.92 10.11 16.90
C ALA A 203 0.27 10.67 16.12
N LYS A 204 1.51 10.46 16.60
CA LYS A 204 2.71 10.85 15.86
C LYS A 204 2.82 10.13 14.51
N ALA A 205 2.42 8.85 14.44
CA ALA A 205 2.42 8.08 13.21
C ALA A 205 1.33 8.57 12.25
N LEU A 206 0.10 8.74 12.74
CA LEU A 206 -1.04 9.25 11.95
C LEU A 206 -0.80 10.66 11.41
N GLY A 207 -0.10 11.53 12.15
CA GLY A 207 0.28 12.85 11.67
C GLY A 207 1.12 12.83 10.39
N LYS A 208 1.86 11.73 10.15
CA LYS A 208 2.56 11.52 8.87
C LYS A 208 1.62 11.05 7.77
N GLU A 209 0.62 10.23 8.09
CA GLU A 209 -0.36 9.72 7.11
C GLU A 209 -1.25 10.83 6.56
N VAL A 210 -1.65 11.79 7.39
CA VAL A 210 -2.45 12.96 6.96
C VAL A 210 -1.74 13.82 5.91
N MET A 211 -0.41 13.77 5.88
CA MET A 211 0.41 14.54 4.94
C MET A 211 0.72 13.79 3.63
N LEU A 212 0.22 12.55 3.45
CA LEU A 212 0.49 11.77 2.24
C LEU A 212 -0.32 12.27 1.04
N GLU A 213 0.31 13.04 0.14
CA GLU A 213 -0.38 13.63 -1.02
C GLU A 213 -1.10 12.61 -1.92
N LYS A 214 -0.53 11.41 -2.06
CA LYS A 214 -0.95 10.37 -3.02
C LYS A 214 -1.63 9.15 -2.39
N ASP A 215 -2.25 9.32 -1.21
CA ASP A 215 -2.98 8.24 -0.53
C ASP A 215 -4.22 8.81 0.16
N ALA A 216 -5.33 8.88 -0.57
CA ALA A 216 -6.58 9.48 -0.08
C ALA A 216 -7.14 8.72 1.13
N GLU A 217 -7.13 7.38 1.10
CA GLU A 217 -7.60 6.54 2.21
C GLU A 217 -6.78 6.78 3.47
N SER A 218 -5.43 6.69 3.39
CA SER A 218 -4.58 6.84 4.58
C SER A 218 -4.66 8.25 5.16
N ARG A 219 -4.80 9.29 4.33
CA ARG A 219 -5.04 10.66 4.80
C ARG A 219 -6.35 10.78 5.56
N TRP A 220 -7.44 10.25 4.98
CA TRP A 220 -8.76 10.34 5.59
C TRP A 220 -8.81 9.57 6.92
N CYS A 221 -8.32 8.31 6.93
CA CYS A 221 -8.22 7.50 8.15
C CYS A 221 -7.32 8.15 9.19
N GLY A 222 -6.18 8.71 8.76
CA GLY A 222 -5.25 9.48 9.59
C GLY A 222 -5.95 10.63 10.32
N ALA A 223 -6.70 11.45 9.57
CA ALA A 223 -7.41 12.59 10.13
C ALA A 223 -8.52 12.14 11.10
N HIS A 224 -9.31 11.14 10.71
CA HIS A 224 -10.39 10.60 11.54
C HIS A 224 -9.88 10.05 12.88
N LEU A 225 -8.84 9.22 12.87
CA LEU A 225 -8.25 8.64 14.08
C LEU A 225 -7.60 9.70 14.97
N LEU A 226 -6.92 10.69 14.39
CA LEU A 226 -6.34 11.80 15.15
C LEU A 226 -7.39 12.59 15.92
N THR A 227 -8.53 12.91 15.27
CA THR A 227 -9.64 13.58 15.93
C THR A 227 -10.15 12.77 17.13
N GLY A 228 -10.30 11.45 16.97
CA GLY A 228 -10.74 10.58 18.06
C GLY A 228 -9.72 10.41 19.19
N LEU A 229 -8.42 10.60 18.93
CA LEU A 229 -7.36 10.48 19.93
C LEU A 229 -7.24 11.69 20.85
N VAL A 230 -7.69 12.87 20.43
CA VAL A 230 -7.54 14.14 21.19
C VAL A 230 -7.82 14.01 22.70
N PRO A 231 -8.91 13.34 23.15
CA PRO A 231 -9.23 13.24 24.58
C PRO A 231 -8.18 12.50 25.45
N VAL A 232 -7.29 11.72 24.84
CA VAL A 232 -6.29 10.89 25.54
C VAL A 232 -4.84 11.31 25.27
N LEU A 233 -4.59 12.34 24.45
CA LEU A 233 -3.21 12.79 24.16
C LEU A 233 -2.55 13.51 25.33
N GLY A 234 -3.34 14.22 26.16
CA GLY A 234 -2.86 14.96 27.32
C GLY A 234 -2.89 14.20 28.65
N ARG A 235 -3.41 12.96 28.63
CA ARG A 235 -3.32 12.03 29.77
C ARG A 235 -1.94 11.37 29.77
#